data_AF-A0A1I8FN80-F1
#
_entry.id   AF-A0A1I8FN80-F1
#
_cell.length_a   1.000
_cell.length_b   1.000
_cell.length_c   1.000
_cell.angle_alpha   90.00
_cell.angle_beta   90.00
_cell.angle_gamma   90.00
#
_symmetry.space_group_name_H-M   'P 1'
#
loop_
_entity.id
_entity.type
_entity.pdbx_description
1 polymer ?
#
loop_
_entity_poly.entity_id
_entity_poly.type
_entity_poly.pdbx_seq_one_letter_code
_entity_poly.pdbx_strand_id
1 'polypeptide(L)'
;RAFRELNFLYHVRHENVVSIVSVLEEPNFPFEIYLLCDLMQTDLHRIIVSPQPLSADHVKIFLYQLLRGLKFLHSANILHRDIKPGNLLRAARSLTLEVVTQYYRAPELLMGAQEYSAAIDIWSAGCIFAELLSRSILFQASNPLSQLDLIMDLLGTPDLSDLTSACTAARRYILRLPKRRPKLATTIWSMSQTVTEDALHLLEHMLMFNPKQRSTAASALSHPYLDEARLRYHSCMCTCCPRPASSAYQHQRHACLQHQPHLMQQHHPRACELAITDVHAARLKLADLVMRINQLDPRNRTMPLLLNRQAVNFRGFLKSSVAQTAEMPPSPHRWEQR
;
A
#
# COMPACT_ATOMS: atom_id res chain seq x y z
N ARG A 1 15.58 -8.16 -4.00
CA ARG A 1 14.42 -7.22 -4.04
C ARG A 1 13.93 -7.01 -5.47
N ALA A 2 14.74 -6.40 -6.36
CA ALA A 2 14.34 -6.10 -7.74
C ALA A 2 13.78 -7.32 -8.52
N PHE A 3 14.42 -8.48 -8.44
CA PHE A 3 13.91 -9.72 -9.06
C PHE A 3 12.49 -10.08 -8.62
N ARG A 4 12.22 -10.09 -7.31
CA ARG A 4 10.90 -10.38 -6.75
C ARG A 4 9.85 -9.35 -7.19
N GLU A 5 10.23 -8.09 -7.18
CA GLU A 5 9.36 -6.97 -7.56
C GLU A 5 8.97 -7.04 -9.05
N LEU A 6 9.95 -7.24 -9.94
CA LEU A 6 9.71 -7.47 -11.37
C LEU A 6 8.84 -8.70 -11.60
N ASN A 7 9.24 -9.85 -11.02
CA ASN A 7 8.52 -11.10 -11.20
C ASN A 7 7.07 -10.99 -10.73
N PHE A 8 6.83 -10.30 -9.62
CA PHE A 8 5.47 -10.05 -9.14
C PHE A 8 4.69 -9.12 -10.06
N LEU A 9 5.17 -7.88 -10.27
CA LEU A 9 4.44 -6.84 -11.00
C LEU A 9 4.21 -7.19 -12.48
N TYR A 10 5.03 -8.06 -13.05
CA TYR A 10 4.83 -8.57 -14.42
C TYR A 10 3.67 -9.56 -14.54
N HIS A 11 3.49 -10.44 -13.54
CA HIS A 11 2.42 -11.45 -13.55
C HIS A 11 1.10 -10.93 -12.96
N VAL A 12 1.15 -9.86 -12.19
CA VAL A 12 -0.03 -9.25 -11.56
C VAL A 12 -0.93 -8.61 -12.60
N ARG A 13 -2.22 -8.92 -12.52
CA ARG A 13 -3.28 -8.24 -13.26
C ARG A 13 -4.40 -7.85 -12.31
N HIS A 14 -4.39 -6.61 -11.86
CA HIS A 14 -5.44 -6.04 -11.02
C HIS A 14 -5.52 -4.52 -11.22
N GLU A 15 -6.71 -3.95 -11.40
CA GLU A 15 -6.88 -2.53 -11.74
C GLU A 15 -6.38 -1.55 -10.67
N ASN A 16 -6.26 -2.01 -9.42
CA ASN A 16 -5.76 -1.22 -8.30
C ASN A 16 -4.36 -1.66 -7.83
N VAL A 17 -3.63 -2.41 -8.65
CA VAL A 17 -2.21 -2.71 -8.43
C VAL A 17 -1.47 -2.41 -9.73
N VAL A 18 -0.43 -1.58 -9.67
CA VAL A 18 0.36 -1.24 -10.87
C VAL A 18 0.92 -2.53 -11.48
N SER A 19 0.76 -2.68 -12.79
CA SER A 19 1.31 -3.81 -13.54
C SER A 19 2.41 -3.34 -14.50
N ILE A 20 3.35 -4.24 -14.79
CA ILE A 20 4.36 -4.02 -15.82
C ILE A 20 3.76 -4.38 -17.18
N VAL A 21 3.80 -3.41 -18.09
CA VAL A 21 3.38 -3.58 -19.48
C VAL A 21 4.48 -4.29 -20.26
N SER A 22 5.72 -3.84 -20.11
CA SER A 22 6.88 -4.36 -20.84
C SER A 22 8.19 -4.04 -20.09
N VAL A 23 9.29 -4.67 -20.50
CA VAL A 23 10.62 -4.51 -19.90
C VAL A 23 11.65 -4.26 -20.99
N LEU A 24 12.39 -3.16 -20.87
CA LEU A 24 13.45 -2.82 -21.83
C LEU A 24 14.82 -3.10 -21.20
N GLU A 25 15.71 -3.71 -21.99
CA GLU A 25 17.13 -3.82 -21.68
C GLU A 25 17.87 -2.68 -22.36
N GLU A 26 18.88 -2.13 -21.69
CA GLU A 26 19.78 -1.15 -22.30
C GLU A 26 20.95 -1.85 -22.98
N PRO A 27 21.08 -1.75 -24.32
CA PRO A 27 22.14 -2.43 -25.07
C PRO A 27 23.55 -2.06 -24.60
N ASN A 28 23.74 -0.82 -24.13
CA ASN A 28 25.06 -0.30 -23.77
C ASN A 28 25.43 -0.48 -22.29
N PHE A 29 24.46 -0.82 -21.44
CA PHE A 29 24.63 -0.93 -20.00
C PHE A 29 24.06 -2.26 -19.52
N PRO A 30 24.85 -3.35 -19.55
CA PRO A 30 24.39 -4.65 -19.10
C PRO A 30 23.93 -4.54 -17.64
N PHE A 31 22.78 -5.15 -17.33
CA PHE A 31 22.09 -5.09 -16.04
C PHE A 31 21.30 -3.81 -15.73
N GLU A 32 21.29 -2.79 -16.60
CA GLU A 32 20.27 -1.73 -16.54
C GLU A 32 18.98 -2.16 -17.23
N ILE A 33 17.89 -2.13 -16.48
CA ILE A 33 16.57 -2.58 -16.92
C ILE A 33 15.57 -1.45 -16.68
N TYR A 34 14.75 -1.15 -17.68
CA TYR A 34 13.69 -0.15 -17.61
C TYR A 34 12.34 -0.85 -17.60
N LEU A 35 11.54 -0.58 -16.57
CA LEU A 35 10.20 -1.12 -16.44
C LEU A 35 9.19 -0.15 -17.06
N LEU A 36 8.44 -0.61 -18.05
CA LEU A 36 7.35 0.15 -18.65
C LEU A 36 6.06 -0.20 -17.90
N CYS A 37 5.44 0.81 -17.30
CA CYS A 37 4.14 0.73 -16.67
C CYS A 37 3.21 1.80 -17.25
N ASP A 38 1.91 1.69 -16.95
CA ASP A 38 0.97 2.75 -17.28
C ASP A 38 1.37 4.06 -16.60
N LEU A 39 1.32 5.15 -17.35
CA LEU A 39 1.65 6.48 -16.83
C LEU A 39 0.56 6.93 -15.84
N MET A 40 0.91 6.93 -14.57
CA MET A 40 0.12 7.59 -13.53
C MET A 40 0.63 9.01 -13.34
N GLN A 41 -0.29 9.97 -13.32
CA GLN A 41 0.09 11.38 -13.42
C GLN A 41 0.36 12.03 -12.05
N THR A 42 -0.29 11.57 -10.99
CA THR A 42 -0.10 12.06 -9.62
C THR A 42 -0.18 10.94 -8.60
N ASP A 43 0.08 11.26 -7.34
CA ASP A 43 -0.03 10.37 -6.20
C ASP A 43 -0.98 10.97 -5.14
N LEU A 44 -1.43 10.14 -4.20
CA LEU A 44 -2.40 10.55 -3.19
C LEU A 44 -1.86 11.63 -2.26
N HIS A 45 -0.55 11.66 -2.02
CA HIS A 45 0.06 12.70 -1.19
C HIS A 45 -0.18 14.08 -1.78
N ARG A 46 0.08 14.26 -3.08
CA ARG A 46 -0.18 15.55 -3.74
C ARG A 46 -1.65 15.94 -3.74
N ILE A 47 -2.55 14.96 -3.84
CA ILE A 47 -3.99 15.23 -3.82
C ILE A 47 -4.40 15.80 -2.47
N ILE A 48 -3.93 15.17 -1.38
CA ILE A 48 -4.23 15.55 0.00
C ILE A 48 -3.72 16.97 0.31
N VAL A 49 -2.49 17.28 -0.11
CA VAL A 49 -1.84 18.57 0.19
C VAL A 49 -2.32 19.70 -0.75
N SER A 50 -2.92 19.36 -1.90
CA SER A 50 -3.37 20.36 -2.87
C SER A 50 -4.57 21.18 -2.36
N PRO A 51 -4.77 22.40 -2.87
CA PRO A 51 -5.97 23.20 -2.56
C PRO A 51 -7.24 22.64 -3.20
N GLN A 52 -7.16 21.60 -4.06
CA GLN A 52 -8.33 21.04 -4.73
C GLN A 52 -9.33 20.49 -3.69
N PRO A 53 -10.64 20.73 -3.84
CA PRO A 53 -11.64 20.21 -2.91
C PRO A 53 -11.70 18.67 -2.97
N LEU A 54 -11.78 18.04 -1.80
CA LEU A 54 -11.82 16.60 -1.60
C LEU A 54 -13.12 16.28 -0.89
N SER A 55 -14.14 15.89 -1.66
CA SER A 55 -15.44 15.52 -1.12
C SER A 55 -15.38 14.15 -0.42
N ALA A 56 -16.37 13.86 0.42
CA ALA A 56 -16.54 12.56 1.04
C ALA A 56 -16.57 11.42 0.00
N ASP A 57 -17.14 11.68 -1.17
CA ASP A 57 -17.19 10.74 -2.29
C ASP A 57 -15.80 10.39 -2.82
N HIS A 58 -14.91 11.38 -2.95
CA HIS A 58 -13.53 11.13 -3.32
C HIS A 58 -12.82 10.27 -2.29
N VAL A 59 -13.01 10.55 -0.98
CA VAL A 59 -12.44 9.76 0.11
C VAL A 59 -12.89 8.30 0.03
N LYS A 60 -14.20 8.05 -0.10
CA LYS A 60 -14.76 6.69 -0.20
C LYS A 60 -14.17 5.94 -1.41
N ILE A 61 -14.05 6.59 -2.57
CA ILE A 61 -13.50 5.97 -3.79
C ILE A 61 -12.00 5.68 -3.68
N PHE A 62 -11.21 6.58 -3.08
CA PHE A 62 -9.78 6.32 -2.84
C PHE A 62 -9.58 5.18 -1.86
N LEU A 63 -10.30 5.18 -0.74
CA LEU A 63 -10.23 4.11 0.26
C LEU A 63 -10.69 2.77 -0.32
N TYR A 64 -11.79 2.76 -1.08
CA TYR A 64 -12.31 1.54 -1.72
C TYR A 64 -11.27 0.92 -2.66
N GLN A 65 -10.66 1.72 -3.54
CA GLN A 65 -9.64 1.23 -4.47
C GLN A 65 -8.37 0.73 -3.76
N LEU A 66 -7.94 1.43 -2.70
CA LEU A 66 -6.83 1.01 -1.85
C LEU A 66 -7.10 -0.36 -1.24
N LEU A 67 -8.23 -0.53 -0.57
CA LEU A 67 -8.60 -1.79 0.07
C LEU A 67 -8.84 -2.90 -0.97
N ARG A 68 -9.32 -2.57 -2.17
CA ARG A 68 -9.48 -3.50 -3.29
C ARG A 68 -8.13 -4.07 -3.75
N GLY A 69 -7.12 -3.22 -3.88
CA GLY A 69 -5.75 -3.62 -4.16
C GLY A 69 -5.16 -4.47 -3.03
N LEU A 70 -5.32 -4.04 -1.77
CA LEU A 70 -4.83 -4.79 -0.60
C LEU A 70 -5.46 -6.18 -0.48
N LYS A 71 -6.78 -6.31 -0.67
CA LYS A 71 -7.46 -7.62 -0.67
C LYS A 71 -6.83 -8.57 -1.70
N PHE A 72 -6.55 -8.07 -2.90
CA PHE A 72 -5.89 -8.86 -3.94
C PHE A 72 -4.47 -9.29 -3.51
N LEU A 73 -3.64 -8.36 -3.03
CA LEU A 73 -2.29 -8.67 -2.53
C LEU A 73 -2.31 -9.69 -1.37
N HIS A 74 -3.21 -9.50 -0.41
CA HIS A 74 -3.32 -10.37 0.76
C HIS A 74 -3.82 -11.76 0.37
N SER A 75 -4.70 -11.89 -0.63
CA SER A 75 -5.10 -13.18 -1.19
C SER A 75 -3.96 -13.95 -1.87
N ALA A 76 -2.91 -13.23 -2.31
CA ALA A 76 -1.67 -13.76 -2.86
C ALA A 76 -0.62 -14.09 -1.78
N ASN A 77 -0.94 -13.88 -0.49
CA ASN A 77 0.00 -13.91 0.62
C ASN A 77 1.17 -12.91 0.46
N ILE A 78 0.88 -11.74 -0.11
CA ILE A 78 1.84 -10.66 -0.33
C ILE A 78 1.51 -9.49 0.58
N LEU A 79 2.53 -9.05 1.32
CA LEU A 79 2.47 -7.88 2.21
C LEU A 79 3.18 -6.72 1.51
N HIS A 80 2.53 -5.56 1.42
CA HIS A 80 3.16 -4.41 0.76
C HIS A 80 4.22 -3.77 1.65
N ARG A 81 3.98 -3.63 2.96
CA ARG A 81 4.93 -3.16 4.00
C ARG A 81 5.37 -1.69 3.94
N ASP A 82 4.91 -0.95 2.94
CA ASP A 82 5.24 0.48 2.73
C ASP A 82 4.04 1.21 2.13
N ILE A 83 2.85 0.97 2.67
CA ILE A 83 1.64 1.67 2.25
C ILE A 83 1.70 3.10 2.79
N LYS A 84 1.71 4.07 1.88
CA LYS A 84 1.73 5.52 2.15
C LYS A 84 1.13 6.27 0.96
N PRO A 85 0.64 7.52 1.12
CA PRO A 85 -0.01 8.25 0.04
C PRO A 85 0.84 8.41 -1.22
N GLY A 86 2.16 8.59 -1.09
CA GLY A 86 3.10 8.68 -2.23
C GLY A 86 3.23 7.39 -3.05
N ASN A 87 2.84 6.24 -2.51
CA ASN A 87 2.82 4.95 -3.21
C ASN A 87 1.44 4.61 -3.81
N LEU A 88 0.45 5.50 -3.68
CA LEU A 88 -0.89 5.35 -4.25
C LEU A 88 -1.07 6.32 -5.42
N LEU A 89 -1.05 5.78 -6.64
CA LEU A 89 -1.01 6.59 -7.86
C LEU A 89 -2.41 6.88 -8.42
N ARG A 90 -2.63 8.07 -8.99
CA ARG A 90 -3.87 8.51 -9.67
C ARG A 90 -3.59 9.05 -11.08
N ALA A 91 -4.47 8.77 -12.03
CA ALA A 91 -4.49 9.42 -13.34
C ALA A 91 -5.12 10.83 -13.29
N ALA A 92 -4.33 11.88 -13.01
CA ALA A 92 -4.57 13.29 -13.38
C ALA A 92 -3.38 14.21 -12.97
N ARG A 93 -3.21 15.35 -13.66
CA ARG A 93 -1.99 16.18 -13.90
C ARG A 93 -1.08 16.58 -12.70
N SER A 94 0.25 16.52 -12.98
CA SER A 94 1.46 17.16 -12.38
C SER A 94 2.20 16.54 -11.17
N LEU A 95 3.56 16.59 -11.22
CA LEU A 95 4.58 15.75 -10.53
C LEU A 95 5.56 16.47 -9.55
N THR A 96 5.85 15.85 -8.39
CA THR A 96 6.83 16.12 -7.30
C THR A 96 6.87 14.98 -6.24
N LEU A 97 8.02 14.32 -6.02
CA LEU A 97 8.21 13.12 -5.16
C LEU A 97 8.84 13.45 -3.79
N GLU A 98 8.46 12.79 -2.68
CA GLU A 98 9.22 12.77 -1.41
C GLU A 98 9.10 11.48 -0.53
N VAL A 99 10.27 11.04 -0.04
CA VAL A 99 10.71 10.40 1.24
C VAL A 99 9.99 9.15 1.86
N VAL A 100 10.78 8.23 2.42
CA VAL A 100 10.35 7.08 3.26
C VAL A 100 9.83 7.59 4.59
N THR A 101 8.55 7.36 4.89
CA THR A 101 7.86 7.98 6.04
C THR A 101 7.40 6.93 7.04
N GLN A 102 7.99 6.94 8.24
CA GLN A 102 7.60 6.06 9.36
C GLN A 102 6.17 6.31 9.88
N TYR A 103 5.53 7.40 9.44
CA TYR A 103 4.22 7.88 9.88
C TYR A 103 3.08 6.86 9.70
N TYR A 104 3.25 5.90 8.79
CA TYR A 104 2.26 4.88 8.47
C TYR A 104 2.62 3.50 9.05
N ARG A 105 3.69 3.41 9.85
CA ARG A 105 4.17 2.13 10.40
C ARG A 105 3.27 1.65 11.55
N ALA A 106 2.88 0.38 11.48
CA ALA A 106 2.02 -0.27 12.47
C ALA A 106 2.71 -0.44 13.84
N PRO A 107 1.96 -0.42 14.96
CA PRO A 107 2.51 -0.47 16.30
C PRO A 107 3.33 -1.75 16.57
N GLU A 108 2.90 -2.90 16.04
CA GLU A 108 3.64 -4.16 16.18
C GLU A 108 5.06 -4.10 15.56
N LEU A 109 5.25 -3.33 14.48
CA LEU A 109 6.57 -3.13 13.88
C LEU A 109 7.44 -2.21 14.74
N LEU A 110 6.85 -1.21 15.38
CA LEU A 110 7.53 -0.30 16.31
C LEU A 110 7.97 -1.04 17.59
N MET A 111 7.18 -2.01 18.03
CA MET A 111 7.42 -2.84 19.22
C MET A 111 8.29 -4.07 18.95
N GLY A 112 8.87 -4.21 17.75
CA GLY A 112 9.83 -5.27 17.43
C GLY A 112 9.24 -6.67 17.30
N ALA A 113 8.01 -6.79 16.80
CA ALA A 113 7.39 -8.08 16.50
C ALA A 113 8.25 -8.89 15.52
N GLN A 114 8.50 -10.16 15.86
CA GLN A 114 9.25 -11.09 15.00
C GLN A 114 8.40 -11.60 13.83
N GLU A 115 7.10 -11.72 14.06
CA GLU A 115 6.12 -12.15 13.07
C GLU A 115 5.06 -11.06 12.89
N TYR A 116 4.72 -10.79 11.63
CA TYR A 116 3.75 -9.79 11.25
C TYR A 116 2.92 -10.27 10.05
N SER A 117 1.70 -9.76 9.94
CA SER A 117 0.70 -10.20 8.96
C SER A 117 0.25 -9.06 8.05
N ALA A 118 -0.72 -9.36 7.18
CA ALA A 118 -1.48 -8.38 6.38
C ALA A 118 -2.05 -7.20 7.19
N ALA A 119 -2.23 -7.36 8.51
CA ALA A 119 -2.72 -6.31 9.38
C ALA A 119 -1.85 -5.04 9.34
N ILE A 120 -0.54 -5.15 9.09
CA ILE A 120 0.34 -3.95 9.00
C ILE A 120 -0.09 -3.01 7.88
N ASP A 121 -0.54 -3.56 6.74
CA ASP A 121 -0.98 -2.77 5.60
C ASP A 121 -2.35 -2.12 5.88
N ILE A 122 -3.21 -2.78 6.67
CA ILE A 122 -4.51 -2.23 7.10
C ILE A 122 -4.31 -1.05 8.04
N TRP A 123 -3.35 -1.13 8.95
CA TRP A 123 -2.99 0.01 9.80
C TRP A 123 -2.57 1.21 8.96
N SER A 124 -1.65 1.01 8.03
CA SER A 124 -1.20 2.06 7.13
C SER A 124 -2.36 2.65 6.32
N ALA A 125 -3.26 1.80 5.81
CA ALA A 125 -4.48 2.25 5.13
C ALA A 125 -5.41 3.06 6.06
N GLY A 126 -5.47 2.74 7.35
CA GLY A 126 -6.21 3.51 8.37
C GLY A 126 -5.61 4.89 8.58
N CYS A 127 -4.28 5.01 8.65
CA CYS A 127 -3.60 6.30 8.70
C CYS A 127 -3.92 7.16 7.45
N ILE A 128 -3.87 6.55 6.27
CA ILE A 128 -4.23 7.23 5.01
C ILE A 128 -5.70 7.66 5.02
N PHE A 129 -6.59 6.83 5.54
CA PHE A 129 -8.01 7.17 5.65
C PHE A 129 -8.23 8.39 6.56
N ALA A 130 -7.60 8.42 7.73
CA ALA A 130 -7.65 9.59 8.61
C ALA A 130 -7.06 10.85 7.96
N GLU A 131 -5.98 10.70 7.19
CA GLU A 131 -5.37 11.79 6.44
C GLU A 131 -6.28 12.30 5.30
N LEU A 132 -7.02 11.41 4.63
CA LEU A 132 -8.03 11.80 3.64
C LEU A 132 -9.21 12.56 4.27
N LEU A 133 -9.61 12.20 5.49
CA LEU A 133 -10.69 12.86 6.22
C LEU A 133 -10.29 14.25 6.74
N SER A 134 -9.05 14.41 7.20
CA SER A 134 -8.55 15.61 7.89
C SER A 134 -7.62 16.51 7.06
N ARG A 135 -7.10 16.00 5.94
CA ARG A 135 -6.00 16.58 5.16
C ARG A 135 -4.69 16.79 5.93
N SER A 136 -4.52 16.06 7.02
CA SER A 136 -3.35 16.18 7.88
C SER A 136 -2.80 14.80 8.22
N ILE A 137 -1.46 14.68 8.25
CA ILE A 137 -0.78 13.44 8.61
C ILE A 137 -1.17 13.08 10.05
N LEU A 138 -1.74 11.88 10.24
CA LEU A 138 -2.25 11.46 11.54
C LEU A 138 -1.16 11.35 12.62
N PHE A 139 0.01 10.80 12.25
CA PHE A 139 1.12 10.54 13.17
C PHE A 139 2.43 11.08 12.60
N GLN A 140 2.73 12.34 12.84
CA GLN A 140 3.96 12.98 12.36
C GLN A 140 5.08 12.90 13.41
N ALA A 141 5.79 11.76 13.47
CA ALA A 141 6.85 11.55 14.47
C ALA A 141 8.27 11.63 13.92
N SER A 142 9.20 12.19 14.70
CA SER A 142 10.62 12.22 14.31
C SER A 142 11.33 10.87 14.41
N ASN A 143 10.83 9.93 15.23
CA ASN A 143 11.46 8.63 15.45
C ASN A 143 10.43 7.56 15.88
N PRO A 144 10.81 6.26 15.89
CA PRO A 144 9.88 5.16 16.19
C PRO A 144 9.23 5.20 17.58
N LEU A 145 9.93 5.71 18.60
CA LEU A 145 9.37 5.81 19.95
C LEU A 145 8.35 6.95 20.03
N SER A 146 8.68 8.11 19.45
CA SER A 146 7.72 9.22 19.34
C SER A 146 6.50 8.82 18.52
N GLN A 147 6.65 7.98 17.50
CA GLN A 147 5.54 7.42 16.73
C GLN A 147 4.62 6.59 17.62
N LEU A 148 5.20 5.68 18.42
CA LEU A 148 4.43 4.86 19.37
C LEU A 148 3.73 5.71 20.44
N ASP A 149 4.35 6.79 20.88
CA ASP A 149 3.77 7.74 21.84
C ASP A 149 2.55 8.45 21.27
N LEU A 150 2.64 9.00 20.05
CA LEU A 150 1.48 9.58 19.34
C LEU A 150 0.34 8.58 19.15
N ILE A 151 0.66 7.31 18.88
CA ILE A 151 -0.33 6.25 18.76
C ILE A 151 -1.04 6.03 20.10
N MET A 152 -0.30 5.95 21.21
CA MET A 152 -0.88 5.79 22.55
C MET A 152 -1.65 7.02 23.02
N ASP A 153 -1.27 8.22 22.60
CA ASP A 153 -2.01 9.46 22.89
C ASP A 153 -3.37 9.49 22.20
N LEU A 154 -3.47 8.90 21.00
CA LEU A 154 -4.71 8.83 20.23
C LEU A 154 -5.60 7.64 20.64
N LEU A 155 -5.03 6.44 20.74
CA LEU A 155 -5.77 5.20 20.98
C LEU A 155 -5.86 4.82 22.47
N GLY A 156 -5.11 5.49 23.33
CA GLY A 156 -4.95 5.09 24.73
C GLY A 156 -3.83 4.08 24.93
N THR A 157 -3.54 3.76 26.19
CA THR A 157 -2.47 2.81 26.53
C THR A 157 -2.98 1.37 26.34
N PRO A 158 -2.33 0.54 25.51
CA PRO A 158 -2.78 -0.83 25.24
C PRO A 158 -2.76 -1.70 26.49
N ASP A 159 -3.60 -2.74 26.50
CA ASP A 159 -3.62 -3.74 27.55
C ASP A 159 -2.68 -4.93 27.24
N LEU A 160 -2.65 -5.95 28.11
CA LEU A 160 -1.76 -7.09 27.90
C LEU A 160 -2.17 -7.92 26.67
N SER A 161 -3.46 -7.97 26.34
CA SER A 161 -4.00 -8.71 25.20
C SER A 161 -3.62 -8.05 23.88
N ASP A 162 -3.48 -6.73 23.88
CA ASP A 162 -3.00 -5.94 22.74
C ASP A 162 -1.51 -6.15 22.44
N LEU A 163 -0.71 -6.44 23.46
CA LEU A 163 0.75 -6.55 23.39
C LEU A 163 1.25 -7.95 23.04
N THR A 164 0.40 -8.80 22.46
CA THR A 164 0.74 -10.20 22.14
C THR A 164 1.90 -10.33 21.16
N SER A 165 2.01 -9.44 20.17
CA SER A 165 3.09 -9.42 19.18
C SER A 165 4.33 -8.63 19.61
N ALA A 166 4.26 -7.85 20.68
CA ALA A 166 5.37 -7.01 21.14
C ALA A 166 6.53 -7.83 21.70
N CYS A 167 7.76 -7.37 21.47
CA CYS A 167 8.93 -7.97 22.11
C CYS A 167 8.91 -7.74 23.64
N THR A 168 9.63 -8.57 24.39
CA THR A 168 9.64 -8.53 25.87
C THR A 168 9.99 -7.16 26.43
N ALA A 169 10.96 -6.48 25.81
CA ALA A 169 11.42 -5.18 26.26
C ALA A 169 10.38 -4.07 26.01
N ALA A 170 9.79 -4.03 24.80
CA ALA A 170 8.71 -3.11 24.47
C ALA A 170 7.48 -3.31 25.37
N ARG A 171 7.08 -4.57 25.62
CA ARG A 171 5.97 -4.90 26.52
C ARG A 171 6.21 -4.36 27.93
N ARG A 172 7.41 -4.58 28.49
CA ARG A 172 7.77 -4.10 29.82
C ARG A 172 7.77 -2.57 29.91
N TYR A 173 8.28 -1.90 28.88
CA TYR A 173 8.27 -0.44 28.79
C TYR A 173 6.85 0.13 28.81
N ILE A 174 5.98 -0.36 27.92
CA ILE A 174 4.61 0.15 27.77
C ILE A 174 3.78 -0.07 29.03
N LEU A 175 3.93 -1.21 29.69
CA LEU A 175 3.18 -1.53 30.92
C LEU A 175 3.57 -0.62 32.11
N ARG A 176 4.73 0.04 32.07
CA ARG A 176 5.17 1.01 33.09
C ARG A 176 4.67 2.43 32.82
N LEU A 177 4.19 2.72 31.62
CA LEU A 177 3.72 4.05 31.28
C LEU A 177 2.40 4.39 31.98
N PRO A 178 2.14 5.68 32.28
CA PRO A 178 0.84 6.13 32.74
C PRO A 178 -0.28 5.70 31.78
N LYS A 179 -1.44 5.33 32.34
CA LYS A 179 -2.61 4.96 31.54
C LYS A 179 -3.22 6.19 30.88
N ARG A 180 -3.34 6.15 29.55
CA ARG A 180 -4.01 7.14 28.72
C ARG A 180 -5.38 6.64 28.28
N ARG A 181 -6.35 7.54 28.18
CA ARG A 181 -7.68 7.23 27.64
C ARG A 181 -7.69 7.41 26.11
N PRO A 182 -8.47 6.59 25.37
CA PRO A 182 -8.65 6.78 23.94
C PRO A 182 -9.29 8.12 23.62
N LYS A 183 -8.81 8.78 22.55
CA LYS A 183 -9.26 10.09 22.07
C LYS A 183 -9.61 10.09 20.57
N LEU A 184 -9.43 8.97 19.86
CA LEU A 184 -9.62 8.86 18.42
C LEU A 184 -10.91 9.53 17.93
N ALA A 185 -12.06 9.12 18.47
CA ALA A 185 -13.37 9.65 18.12
C ALA A 185 -13.43 11.18 18.26
N THR A 186 -13.08 11.70 19.44
CA THR A 186 -13.07 13.15 19.72
C THR A 186 -12.11 13.92 18.82
N THR A 187 -10.93 13.36 18.51
CA THR A 187 -9.95 13.97 17.62
C THR A 187 -10.50 14.05 16.20
N ILE A 188 -11.03 12.94 15.66
CA ILE A 188 -11.52 12.88 14.28
C ILE A 188 -12.73 13.79 14.07
N TRP A 189 -13.70 13.82 14.99
CA TRP A 189 -14.84 14.76 14.90
C TRP A 189 -14.41 16.22 14.93
N SER A 190 -13.35 16.56 15.68
CA SER A 190 -12.82 17.93 15.73
C SER A 190 -12.10 18.34 14.44
N MET A 191 -11.58 17.37 13.68
CA MET A 191 -10.79 17.62 12.47
C MET A 191 -11.65 17.88 11.23
N SER A 192 -12.90 17.41 11.18
CA SER A 192 -13.77 17.60 10.03
C SER A 192 -15.24 17.45 10.39
N GLN A 193 -16.03 18.49 10.09
CA GLN A 193 -17.48 18.49 10.28
C GLN A 193 -18.23 17.54 9.33
N THR A 194 -17.53 16.93 8.37
CA THR A 194 -18.14 16.04 7.36
C THR A 194 -17.92 14.55 7.64
N VAL A 195 -17.24 14.21 8.75
CA VAL A 195 -17.05 12.83 9.17
C VAL A 195 -18.39 12.25 9.61
N THR A 196 -18.70 11.06 9.11
CA THR A 196 -19.89 10.29 9.48
C THR A 196 -19.55 9.25 10.54
N GLU A 197 -20.55 8.79 11.30
CA GLU A 197 -20.38 7.68 12.26
C GLU A 197 -19.82 6.43 11.58
N ASP A 198 -20.28 6.10 10.37
CA ASP A 198 -19.77 4.97 9.58
C ASP A 198 -18.27 5.13 9.22
N ALA A 199 -17.83 6.35 8.94
CA ALA A 199 -16.43 6.63 8.65
C ALA A 199 -15.56 6.41 9.88
N LEU A 200 -15.99 6.93 11.03
CA LEU A 200 -15.28 6.76 12.29
C LEU A 200 -15.25 5.28 12.70
N HIS A 201 -16.38 4.59 12.65
CA HIS A 201 -16.47 3.18 12.98
C HIS A 201 -15.54 2.31 12.12
N LEU A 202 -15.49 2.55 10.80
CA LEU A 202 -14.53 1.87 9.93
C LEU A 202 -13.08 2.19 10.33
N LEU A 203 -12.78 3.46 10.61
CA LEU A 203 -11.44 3.90 10.98
C LEU A 203 -10.97 3.25 12.29
N GLU A 204 -11.84 3.14 13.30
CA GLU A 204 -11.58 2.43 14.56
C GLU A 204 -11.20 0.97 14.32
N HIS A 205 -11.94 0.28 13.45
CA HIS A 205 -11.65 -1.11 13.08
C HIS A 205 -10.34 -1.28 12.29
N MET A 206 -9.85 -0.23 11.65
CA MET A 206 -8.56 -0.22 10.95
C MET A 206 -7.39 0.16 11.86
N LEU A 207 -7.62 1.01 12.86
CA LEU A 207 -6.62 1.51 13.81
C LEU A 207 -6.68 0.78 15.16
N MET A 208 -6.61 -0.55 15.13
CA MET A 208 -6.50 -1.37 16.33
C MET A 208 -5.04 -1.62 16.71
N PHE A 209 -4.72 -1.52 18.01
CA PHE A 209 -3.39 -1.86 18.55
C PHE A 209 -3.07 -3.33 18.30
N ASN A 210 -3.97 -4.23 18.67
CA ASN A 210 -3.84 -5.65 18.43
C ASN A 210 -4.04 -5.98 16.94
N PRO A 211 -3.02 -6.50 16.22
CA PRO A 211 -3.17 -6.85 14.82
C PRO A 211 -4.19 -7.96 14.57
N LYS A 212 -4.53 -8.78 15.57
CA LYS A 212 -5.54 -9.86 15.46
C LYS A 212 -6.98 -9.34 15.53
N GLN A 213 -7.19 -8.17 16.13
CA GLN A 213 -8.50 -7.53 16.22
C GLN A 213 -8.72 -6.51 15.09
N ARG A 214 -7.66 -6.17 14.34
CA ARG A 214 -7.72 -5.26 13.21
C ARG A 214 -8.51 -5.88 12.06
N SER A 215 -9.34 -5.08 11.40
CA SER A 215 -10.11 -5.49 10.23
C SER A 215 -9.21 -6.07 9.13
N THR A 216 -9.72 -7.02 8.35
CA THR A 216 -9.06 -7.46 7.11
C THR A 216 -9.48 -6.56 5.95
N ALA A 217 -8.72 -6.54 4.85
CA ALA A 217 -9.11 -5.79 3.65
C ALA A 217 -10.51 -6.22 3.14
N ALA A 218 -10.82 -7.51 3.20
CA ALA A 218 -12.13 -8.05 2.81
C ALA A 218 -13.27 -7.58 3.73
N SER A 219 -13.04 -7.57 5.05
CA SER A 219 -14.01 -7.08 6.02
C SER A 219 -14.23 -5.57 5.88
N ALA A 220 -13.15 -4.79 5.75
CA ALA A 220 -13.20 -3.36 5.52
C ALA A 220 -13.95 -3.00 4.23
N LEU A 221 -13.71 -3.71 3.12
CA LEU A 221 -14.43 -3.52 1.86
C LEU A 221 -15.94 -3.76 1.98
N SER A 222 -16.35 -4.63 2.91
CA SER A 222 -17.75 -5.00 3.16
C SER A 222 -18.46 -4.03 4.10
N HIS A 223 -17.76 -3.02 4.63
CA HIS A 223 -18.30 -2.06 5.59
C HIS A 223 -19.30 -1.09 4.94
N PRO A 224 -20.42 -0.72 5.61
CA PRO A 224 -21.45 0.18 5.06
C PRO A 224 -20.93 1.52 4.51
N TYR A 225 -19.93 2.11 5.17
CA TYR A 225 -19.25 3.33 4.71
C TYR A 225 -18.84 3.29 3.22
N LEU A 226 -18.51 2.11 2.69
CA LEU A 226 -18.00 1.91 1.34
C LEU A 226 -19.05 1.44 0.34
N ASP A 227 -20.33 1.27 0.72
CA ASP A 227 -21.36 0.75 -0.18
C ASP A 227 -21.57 1.65 -1.41
N GLU A 228 -21.62 2.97 -1.21
CA GLU A 228 -21.73 3.92 -2.32
C GLU A 228 -20.51 3.91 -3.23
N ALA A 229 -19.30 3.81 -2.67
CA ALA A 229 -18.08 3.76 -3.48
C ALA A 229 -18.00 2.45 -4.26
N ARG A 230 -18.40 1.33 -3.65
CA ARG A 230 -18.52 0.03 -4.31
C ARG A 230 -19.47 0.11 -5.49
N LEU A 231 -20.67 0.67 -5.28
CA LEU A 231 -21.67 0.84 -6.34
C LEU A 231 -21.15 1.71 -7.48
N ARG A 232 -20.54 2.86 -7.15
CA ARG A 232 -20.00 3.81 -8.12
C ARG A 232 -18.85 3.21 -8.92
N TYR A 233 -17.89 2.59 -8.25
CA TYR A 233 -16.75 1.94 -8.91
C TYR A 233 -17.22 0.94 -9.96
N HIS A 234 -18.18 0.08 -9.60
CA HIS A 234 -18.72 -0.93 -10.52
C HIS A 234 -19.71 -0.37 -11.56
N SER A 235 -20.13 0.89 -11.44
CA SER A 235 -21.00 1.54 -12.43
C SER A 235 -20.24 2.23 -13.55
N CYS A 236 -19.06 2.78 -13.27
CA CYS A 236 -18.38 3.66 -14.23
C CYS A 236 -16.85 3.56 -14.27
N MET A 237 -16.20 2.87 -13.31
CA MET A 237 -14.74 2.83 -13.21
C MET A 237 -14.16 1.44 -13.51
N CYS A 238 -14.86 0.37 -13.15
CA CYS A 238 -14.34 -0.97 -13.38
C CYS A 238 -14.44 -1.39 -14.85
N THR A 239 -13.50 -2.22 -15.28
CA THR A 239 -13.48 -2.87 -16.60
C THR A 239 -14.23 -4.20 -16.61
N CYS A 240 -14.64 -4.75 -15.45
CA CYS A 240 -15.37 -6.03 -15.35
C CYS A 240 -16.86 -5.94 -15.73
N CYS A 241 -17.51 -4.80 -15.52
CA CYS A 241 -18.95 -4.64 -15.72
C CYS A 241 -19.23 -4.01 -17.10
N PRO A 242 -20.18 -4.54 -17.90
CA PRO A 242 -20.61 -3.89 -19.13
C PRO A 242 -21.19 -2.50 -18.83
N ARG A 243 -20.83 -1.50 -19.64
CA ARG A 243 -21.39 -0.14 -19.56
C ARG A 243 -22.89 -0.19 -19.85
N PRO A 244 -23.72 0.62 -19.17
CA PRO A 244 -25.17 0.51 -19.26
C PRO A 244 -25.66 0.86 -20.66
N ALA A 245 -26.22 -0.12 -21.37
CA ALA A 245 -27.02 0.11 -22.58
C ALA A 245 -28.52 -0.23 -22.38
N SER A 246 -28.91 -0.91 -21.30
CA SER A 246 -30.34 -1.20 -20.99
C SER A 246 -30.57 -1.64 -19.54
N SER A 247 -31.84 -1.71 -19.11
CA SER A 247 -32.29 -1.90 -17.72
C SER A 247 -32.25 -3.34 -17.19
N ALA A 248 -31.81 -4.32 -17.97
CA ALA A 248 -31.84 -5.75 -17.61
C ALA A 248 -30.67 -6.25 -16.72
N TYR A 249 -29.75 -5.38 -16.30
CA TYR A 249 -28.44 -5.78 -15.75
C TYR A 249 -28.31 -5.83 -14.22
N GLN A 250 -29.40 -5.70 -13.44
CA GLN A 250 -29.31 -5.71 -11.98
C GLN A 250 -28.80 -7.04 -11.40
N HIS A 251 -29.14 -8.19 -12.01
CA HIS A 251 -28.72 -9.50 -11.51
C HIS A 251 -27.24 -9.86 -11.79
N GLN A 252 -26.63 -9.32 -12.87
CA GLN A 252 -25.21 -9.55 -13.19
C GLN A 252 -24.24 -8.73 -12.31
N ARG A 253 -24.70 -7.64 -11.69
CA ARG A 253 -23.88 -6.79 -10.81
C ARG A 253 -23.47 -7.50 -9.51
N HIS A 254 -24.32 -8.39 -8.99
CA HIS A 254 -24.01 -9.17 -7.78
C HIS A 254 -22.89 -10.21 -7.96
N ALA A 255 -22.62 -10.68 -9.18
CA ALA A 255 -21.56 -11.64 -9.45
C ALA A 255 -20.14 -11.03 -9.45
N CYS A 256 -19.92 -9.84 -10.06
CA CYS A 256 -18.60 -9.16 -10.00
C CYS A 256 -18.29 -8.63 -8.58
N LEU A 257 -19.31 -8.41 -7.74
CA LEU A 257 -19.15 -8.02 -6.33
C LEU A 257 -18.47 -9.11 -5.47
N GLN A 258 -18.57 -10.39 -5.86
CA GLN A 258 -17.97 -11.52 -5.14
C GLN A 258 -16.72 -12.08 -5.85
N HIS A 259 -16.68 -12.03 -7.18
CA HIS A 259 -15.56 -12.53 -7.98
C HIS A 259 -14.58 -11.41 -8.35
N GLN A 260 -13.63 -11.14 -7.45
CA GLN A 260 -12.37 -10.57 -7.88
C GLN A 260 -11.44 -11.72 -8.28
N PRO A 261 -10.64 -11.57 -9.35
CA PRO A 261 -9.78 -12.65 -9.82
C PRO A 261 -8.86 -13.07 -8.67
N HIS A 262 -9.08 -14.28 -8.17
CA HIS A 262 -8.02 -15.00 -7.47
C HIS A 262 -6.85 -15.07 -8.45
N LEU A 263 -5.65 -14.73 -7.99
CA LEU A 263 -4.46 -15.12 -8.73
C LEU A 263 -4.62 -16.60 -9.03
N MET A 264 -4.67 -16.97 -10.32
CA MET A 264 -4.30 -18.31 -10.69
C MET A 264 -2.99 -18.56 -9.97
N GLN A 265 -2.93 -19.60 -9.14
CA GLN A 265 -1.72 -20.04 -8.47
C GLN A 265 -0.71 -20.48 -9.55
N GLN A 266 -0.18 -19.54 -10.31
CA GLN A 266 1.09 -19.72 -10.95
C GLN A 266 2.05 -19.75 -9.79
N HIS A 267 2.43 -20.98 -9.42
CA HIS A 267 3.48 -21.32 -8.49
C HIS A 267 4.51 -20.18 -8.45
N HIS A 268 4.45 -19.31 -7.45
CA HIS A 268 5.58 -18.46 -7.10
C HIS A 268 6.56 -19.44 -6.47
N PRO A 269 7.60 -19.93 -7.17
CA PRO A 269 8.47 -20.90 -6.58
C PRO A 269 9.34 -20.09 -5.63
N ARG A 270 8.95 -20.01 -4.34
CA ARG A 270 9.83 -19.55 -3.26
C ARG A 270 11.22 -20.20 -3.37
N ALA A 271 11.28 -21.42 -3.91
CA ALA A 271 12.51 -22.12 -4.29
C ALA A 271 13.44 -21.32 -5.22
N CYS A 272 12.90 -20.59 -6.20
CA CYS A 272 13.70 -19.78 -7.13
C CYS A 272 14.26 -18.53 -6.45
N GLU A 273 13.54 -17.95 -5.50
CA GLU A 273 14.05 -16.84 -4.68
C GLU A 273 15.10 -17.29 -3.66
N LEU A 274 14.88 -18.43 -3.01
CA LEU A 274 15.80 -19.03 -2.03
C LEU A 274 17.15 -19.43 -2.64
N ALA A 275 17.18 -19.69 -3.95
CA ALA A 275 18.40 -19.98 -4.69
C ALA A 275 19.22 -18.72 -5.07
N ILE A 276 18.80 -17.51 -4.67
CA ILE A 276 19.59 -16.29 -4.84
C ILE A 276 20.43 -16.10 -3.57
N THR A 277 21.68 -16.53 -3.61
CA THR A 277 22.63 -16.46 -2.48
C THR A 277 23.48 -15.19 -2.48
N ASP A 278 23.65 -14.56 -3.64
CA ASP A 278 24.50 -13.39 -3.82
C ASP A 278 23.99 -12.47 -4.94
N VAL A 279 24.64 -11.31 -5.08
CA VAL A 279 24.28 -10.26 -6.05
C VAL A 279 24.47 -10.72 -7.50
N HIS A 280 25.46 -11.57 -7.77
CA HIS A 280 25.73 -12.04 -9.12
C HIS A 280 24.64 -13.02 -9.58
N ALA A 281 24.29 -13.98 -8.73
CA ALA A 281 23.16 -14.87 -8.93
C ALA A 281 21.84 -14.09 -9.12
N ALA A 282 21.64 -13.02 -8.35
CA ALA A 282 20.47 -12.15 -8.50
C ALA A 282 20.41 -11.48 -9.88
N ARG A 283 21.55 -10.97 -10.38
CA ARG A 283 21.66 -10.34 -11.70
C ARG A 283 21.39 -11.32 -12.83
N LEU A 284 21.95 -12.54 -12.75
CA LEU A 284 21.72 -13.58 -13.75
C LEU A 284 20.24 -13.99 -13.81
N LYS A 285 19.59 -14.20 -12.67
CA LYS A 285 18.15 -14.52 -12.64
C LYS A 285 17.28 -13.39 -13.16
N LEU A 286 17.66 -12.15 -12.88
CA LEU A 286 16.96 -10.98 -13.38
C LEU A 286 17.08 -10.91 -14.91
N ALA A 287 18.28 -11.09 -15.47
CA ALA A 287 18.50 -11.13 -16.91
C ALA A 287 17.72 -12.28 -17.58
N ASP A 288 17.75 -13.49 -17.02
CA ASP A 288 16.96 -14.63 -17.51
C ASP A 288 15.45 -14.34 -17.53
N LEU A 289 14.93 -13.70 -16.49
CA LEU A 289 13.53 -13.29 -16.43
C LEU A 289 13.20 -12.26 -17.51
N VAL A 290 14.02 -11.23 -17.70
CA VAL A 290 13.80 -10.20 -18.73
C VAL A 290 13.88 -10.79 -20.13
N MET A 291 14.87 -11.64 -20.39
CA MET A 291 15.00 -12.37 -21.65
C MET A 291 13.73 -13.19 -21.95
N ARG A 292 13.22 -13.95 -20.96
CA ARG A 292 11.96 -14.71 -21.11
C ARG A 292 10.78 -13.79 -21.42
N ILE A 293 10.64 -12.67 -20.71
CA ILE A 293 9.58 -11.69 -20.94
C ILE A 293 9.66 -11.15 -22.38
N ASN A 294 10.84 -10.80 -22.85
CA ASN A 294 11.02 -10.22 -24.19
C ASN A 294 10.83 -11.23 -25.32
N GLN A 295 11.19 -12.50 -25.11
CA GLN A 295 11.03 -13.54 -26.12
C GLN A 295 9.61 -14.11 -26.18
N LEU A 296 8.97 -14.31 -25.03
CA LEU A 296 7.73 -15.08 -24.93
C LEU A 296 6.47 -14.22 -24.93
N ASP A 297 6.55 -12.95 -24.49
CA ASP A 297 5.38 -12.08 -24.41
C ASP A 297 4.97 -11.55 -25.80
N PRO A 298 3.76 -11.87 -26.29
CA PRO A 298 3.28 -11.35 -27.56
C PRO A 298 3.23 -9.82 -27.62
N ARG A 299 3.08 -9.14 -26.47
CA ARG A 299 3.08 -7.67 -26.38
C ARG A 299 4.43 -7.06 -26.78
N ASN A 300 5.51 -7.82 -26.67
CA ASN A 300 6.86 -7.39 -27.00
C ASN A 300 7.27 -7.72 -28.45
N ARG A 301 6.34 -8.27 -29.27
CA ARG A 301 6.59 -8.60 -30.68
C ARG A 301 6.43 -7.42 -31.65
N THR A 302 5.94 -6.28 -31.18
CA THR A 302 5.87 -5.04 -31.96
C THR A 302 7.22 -4.32 -31.97
N MET A 303 7.39 -3.33 -32.85
CA MET A 303 8.60 -2.48 -32.89
C MET A 303 9.02 -2.05 -31.47
N PRO A 304 10.29 -2.32 -31.07
CA PRO A 304 10.73 -2.06 -29.71
C PRO A 304 10.69 -0.57 -29.42
N LEU A 305 10.11 -0.21 -28.27
CA LEU A 305 10.13 1.17 -27.78
C LEU A 305 11.58 1.55 -27.45
N LEU A 306 12.07 2.63 -28.07
CA LEU A 306 13.42 3.15 -27.83
C LEU A 306 13.38 4.27 -26.79
N LEU A 307 14.27 4.18 -25.82
CA LEU A 307 14.40 5.18 -24.76
C LEU A 307 15.09 6.44 -25.30
N ASN A 308 14.36 7.56 -25.37
CA ASN A 308 14.95 8.85 -25.75
C ASN A 308 15.75 9.46 -24.60
N ARG A 309 17.06 9.15 -24.54
CA ARG A 309 17.97 9.66 -23.50
C ARG A 309 18.22 11.18 -23.57
N GLN A 310 17.89 11.82 -24.69
CA GLN A 310 18.05 13.26 -24.87
C GLN A 310 16.82 14.04 -24.37
N ALA A 311 15.73 13.37 -24.02
CA ALA A 311 14.53 14.01 -23.54
C ALA A 311 14.76 14.71 -22.19
N VAL A 312 14.17 15.89 -22.00
CA VAL A 312 14.36 16.74 -20.82
C VAL A 312 13.94 16.01 -19.53
N ASN A 313 12.87 15.21 -19.59
CA ASN A 313 12.38 14.39 -18.49
C ASN A 313 13.31 13.22 -18.14
N PHE A 314 14.12 12.72 -19.08
CA PHE A 314 15.05 11.62 -18.82
C PHE A 314 16.17 12.01 -17.85
N ARG A 315 16.70 13.25 -17.97
CA ARG A 315 17.72 13.77 -17.04
C ARG A 315 17.19 13.93 -15.61
N GLY A 316 15.91 14.25 -15.44
CA GLY A 316 15.26 14.31 -14.14
C GLY A 316 15.04 12.93 -13.52
N PHE A 317 14.66 11.94 -14.34
CA PHE A 317 14.48 10.55 -13.95
C PHE A 317 15.77 9.93 -13.35
N LEU A 318 16.93 10.09 -14.01
CA LEU A 318 18.21 9.54 -13.53
C LEU A 318 18.66 10.09 -12.17
N LYS A 319 18.19 11.28 -11.78
CA LYS A 319 18.53 11.91 -10.50
C LYS A 319 17.59 11.47 -9.35
N SER A 320 16.52 10.72 -9.64
CA SER A 320 15.54 10.29 -8.65
C SER A 320 16.03 9.05 -7.90
N SER A 321 16.64 9.23 -6.73
CA SER A 321 17.12 8.15 -5.86
C SER A 321 16.01 7.65 -4.90
N VAL A 322 15.04 6.89 -5.41
CA VAL A 322 13.89 6.41 -4.60
C VAL A 322 14.19 5.12 -3.82
N ALA A 323 15.31 4.45 -4.10
CA ALA A 323 15.65 3.18 -3.48
C ALA A 323 16.83 3.29 -2.51
N GLN A 324 16.63 3.95 -1.36
CA GLN A 324 17.48 3.62 -0.20
C GLN A 324 17.01 2.31 0.42
N THR A 325 17.97 1.54 0.92
CA THR A 325 17.75 0.28 1.64
C THR A 325 16.67 0.47 2.69
N ALA A 326 15.64 -0.39 2.67
CA ALA A 326 14.73 -0.51 3.79
C ALA A 326 15.59 -0.83 5.02
N GLU A 327 15.84 0.17 5.87
CA GLU A 327 16.53 -0.06 7.13
C GLU A 327 15.70 -1.11 7.87
N MET A 328 16.34 -2.26 8.15
CA MET A 328 15.80 -3.22 9.09
C MET A 328 15.46 -2.48 10.39
N PRO A 329 14.42 -2.90 11.12
CA PRO A 329 14.07 -2.26 12.38
C PRO A 329 15.32 -2.13 13.26
N PRO A 330 15.50 -1.01 13.97
CA PRO A 330 16.64 -0.84 14.86
C PRO A 330 16.70 -2.04 15.82
N SER A 331 17.93 -2.48 16.07
CA SER A 331 18.23 -3.60 16.97
C SER A 331 17.44 -3.50 18.30
N PRO A 332 16.96 -4.63 18.86
CA PRO A 332 16.20 -4.68 20.12
C PRO A 332 16.83 -3.91 21.31
N HIS A 333 18.11 -3.57 21.23
CA HIS A 333 18.87 -2.87 22.28
C HIS A 333 18.45 -1.42 22.55
N ARG A 334 17.58 -0.78 21.76
CA ARG A 334 17.06 0.55 22.11
C ARG A 334 16.14 0.57 23.33
N TRP A 335 15.52 -0.57 23.66
CA TRP A 335 14.64 -0.68 24.82
C TRP A 335 15.40 -0.90 26.14
N GLU A 336 16.65 -1.33 26.08
CA GLU A 336 17.45 -1.69 27.26
C GLU A 336 18.16 -0.49 27.89
N GLN A 337 18.16 0.67 27.21
CA GLN A 337 18.84 1.89 27.66
C GLN A 337 17.94 2.89 28.40
N ARG A 338 16.66 2.57 28.69
CA ARG A 338 15.71 3.46 29.39
C ARG A 338 14.79 2.74 30.36
#